data_AF-A0A9P5TL45-F1
#
_entry.id   AF-A0A9P5TL45-F1
#
_cell.length_a   1.000
_cell.length_b   1.000
_cell.length_c   1.000
_cell.angle_alpha   90.00
_cell.angle_beta   90.00
_cell.angle_gamma   90.00
#
_symmetry.space_group_name_H-M   'P 1'
#
loop_
_entity.id
_entity.type
_entity.pdbx_description
1 polymer ?
#
loop_
_entity_poly.entity_id
_entity_poly.type
_entity_poly.pdbx_seq_one_letter_code
_entity_poly.pdbx_strand_id
1 'polypeptide(L)'
;LVSDATTLRRHMQSAHAAVYRKWCKMNGFESMLPEDSKARRAALLEETLHQTEVDEHFQKQKLEDKPQPYSDKVFEEAAIQWLIETDQPVQAFEHPTFKKMIEIAGRATREVKIPSRKQTRAAILKTFKEQMRALSERLNV
;
A
#
# COMPACT_ATOMS: atom_id res chain seq x y z
N LEU A 1 20.51 -23.11 36.08
CA LEU A 1 20.52 -23.83 34.79
C LEU A 1 19.08 -24.01 34.35
N VAL A 2 18.58 -23.12 33.48
CA VAL A 2 17.25 -23.28 32.88
C VAL A 2 17.39 -24.34 31.80
N SER A 3 16.74 -25.49 31.97
CA SER A 3 16.70 -26.53 30.94
C SER A 3 15.93 -25.99 29.74
N ASP A 4 16.55 -26.09 28.56
CA ASP A 4 15.92 -25.65 27.32
C ASP A 4 14.62 -26.45 27.12
N ALA A 5 13.48 -25.74 27.10
CA ALA A 5 12.15 -26.35 27.04
C ALA A 5 11.96 -27.21 25.78
N THR A 6 12.75 -26.96 24.73
CA THR A 6 12.77 -27.78 23.52
C THR A 6 13.37 -29.17 23.77
N THR A 7 14.36 -29.27 24.65
CA THR A 7 15.01 -30.53 25.04
C THR A 7 14.11 -31.39 25.92
N LEU A 8 13.37 -30.78 26.86
CA LEU A 8 12.43 -31.50 27.73
C LEU A 8 11.25 -32.10 26.96
N ARG A 9 10.68 -31.37 25.99
CA ARG A 9 9.57 -31.89 25.17
C ARG A 9 10.01 -33.06 24.28
N ARG A 10 11.24 -33.03 23.76
CA ARG A 10 11.79 -34.15 22.99
C ARG A 10 12.04 -35.38 23.87
N HIS A 11 12.55 -35.19 25.09
CA HIS A 11 12.71 -36.29 26.05
C HIS A 11 11.35 -36.88 26.46
N MET A 12 10.36 -36.03 26.75
CA MET A 12 8.99 -36.47 27.04
C MET A 12 8.39 -37.25 25.88
N GLN A 13 8.67 -36.85 24.63
CA GLN A 13 8.23 -37.59 23.46
C GLN A 13 8.91 -38.96 23.34
N SER A 14 10.22 -39.06 23.56
CA SER A 14 10.93 -40.34 23.38
C SER A 14 10.65 -41.34 24.51
N ALA A 15 10.62 -40.88 25.76
CA ALA A 15 10.54 -41.75 26.93
C ALA A 15 9.11 -41.93 27.47
N HIS A 16 8.24 -40.92 27.31
CA HIS A 16 6.98 -40.82 28.06
C HIS A 16 5.76 -40.43 27.23
N ALA A 17 5.82 -40.50 25.89
CA ALA A 17 4.76 -39.99 25.02
C ALA A 17 3.38 -40.58 25.32
N ALA A 18 3.28 -41.89 25.56
CA ALA A 18 2.00 -42.56 25.80
C ALA A 18 1.33 -42.10 27.11
N VAL A 19 2.12 -41.91 28.17
CA VAL A 19 1.63 -41.43 29.47
C VAL A 19 1.22 -39.97 29.37
N TYR A 20 2.04 -39.15 28.70
CA TYR A 20 1.77 -37.74 28.50
C TYR A 20 0.50 -37.49 27.68
N ARG A 21 0.32 -38.19 26.55
CA ARG A 21 -0.90 -38.09 25.72
C ARG A 21 -2.17 -38.47 26.51
N LYS A 22 -2.10 -39.53 27.34
CA LYS A 22 -3.21 -39.91 28.23
C LYS A 22 -3.52 -38.82 29.25
N TRP A 23 -2.50 -38.26 29.88
CA TRP A 23 -2.65 -37.15 30.83
C TRP A 23 -3.27 -35.93 30.16
N CYS A 24 -2.79 -35.53 28.98
CA CYS A 24 -3.37 -34.44 28.18
C CYS A 24 -4.87 -34.67 27.92
N LYS A 25 -5.25 -35.87 27.46
CA LYS A 25 -6.65 -36.21 27.21
C LYS A 25 -7.52 -36.17 28.47
N MET A 26 -7.02 -36.70 29.58
CA MET A 26 -7.77 -36.69 30.86
C MET A 26 -7.98 -35.29 31.42
N ASN A 27 -7.05 -34.38 31.17
CA ASN A 27 -7.07 -33.02 31.70
C ASN A 27 -7.56 -31.97 30.68
N GLY A 28 -8.03 -32.39 29.50
CA GLY A 28 -8.49 -31.49 28.45
C GLY A 28 -7.39 -30.60 27.84
N PHE A 29 -6.12 -30.98 27.98
CA PHE A 29 -5.01 -30.24 27.40
C PHE A 29 -4.66 -30.75 26.00
N GLU A 30 -4.28 -29.81 25.14
CA GLU A 30 -3.73 -30.11 23.83
C GLU A 30 -2.27 -30.59 23.96
N SER A 31 -1.94 -31.72 23.32
CA SER A 31 -0.56 -32.24 23.34
C SER A 31 0.37 -31.32 22.56
N MET A 32 1.46 -30.89 23.21
CA MET A 32 2.52 -30.05 22.64
C MET A 32 3.79 -30.83 22.32
N LEU A 33 3.70 -32.16 22.21
CA LEU A 33 4.84 -32.97 21.77
C LEU A 33 5.20 -32.60 20.31
N PRO A 34 6.50 -32.54 19.96
CA PRO A 34 6.96 -32.20 18.62
C PRO A 34 6.25 -32.95 17.47
N GLU A 35 5.97 -34.24 17.63
CA GLU A 35 5.21 -35.06 16.66
C GLU A 35 3.78 -34.56 16.48
N ASP A 36 3.06 -34.37 17.60
CA ASP A 36 1.65 -34.00 17.58
C ASP A 36 1.47 -32.57 17.02
N SER A 37 2.38 -31.65 17.40
CA SER A 37 2.43 -30.29 16.83
C SER A 37 2.85 -30.26 15.37
N LYS A 38 3.65 -31.23 14.90
CA LYS A 38 3.99 -31.38 13.47
C LYS A 38 2.81 -31.93 12.68
N ALA A 39 2.14 -32.95 13.18
CA ALA A 39 0.95 -33.55 12.56
C ALA A 39 -0.17 -32.51 12.42
N ARG A 40 -0.41 -31.69 13.44
CA ARG A 40 -1.40 -30.63 13.39
C ARG A 40 -1.09 -29.56 12.35
N ARG A 41 0.18 -29.13 12.26
CA ARG A 41 0.61 -28.19 11.21
C ARG A 41 0.46 -28.78 9.81
N ALA A 42 0.72 -30.08 9.64
CA ALA A 42 0.53 -30.76 8.37
C ALA A 42 -0.97 -30.86 8.00
N ALA A 43 -1.83 -31.23 8.95
CA ALA A 43 -3.28 -31.25 8.73
C ALA A 43 -3.83 -29.84 8.41
N LEU A 44 -3.34 -28.82 9.13
CA LEU A 44 -3.72 -27.43 8.85
C LEU A 44 -3.19 -26.97 7.49
N LEU A 45 -2.02 -27.45 7.05
CA LEU A 45 -1.47 -27.15 5.72
C LEU A 45 -2.29 -27.83 4.61
N GLU A 46 -2.76 -29.06 4.83
CA GLU A 46 -3.69 -29.73 3.90
C GLU A 46 -5.04 -29.03 3.83
N GLU A 47 -5.53 -28.47 4.94
CA GLU A 47 -6.77 -27.68 5.00
C GLU A 47 -6.59 -26.25 4.44
N THR A 48 -5.40 -25.65 4.57
CA THR A 48 -5.09 -24.27 4.13
C THR A 48 -4.42 -24.17 2.76
N LEU A 49 -4.47 -25.23 1.92
CA LEU A 49 -4.08 -25.14 0.50
C LEU A 49 -4.92 -24.10 -0.29
N HIS A 50 -6.04 -23.65 0.29
CA HIS A 50 -6.69 -22.43 -0.12
C HIS A 50 -6.09 -21.25 0.64
N GLN A 51 -5.14 -20.55 0.02
CA GLN A 51 -4.90 -19.16 0.38
C GLN A 51 -6.23 -18.42 0.24
N THR A 52 -6.84 -18.02 1.35
CA THR A 52 -8.03 -17.17 1.33
C THR A 52 -7.64 -15.88 0.62
N GLU A 53 -8.30 -15.57 -0.49
CA GLU A 53 -8.13 -14.28 -1.15
C GLU A 53 -8.38 -13.19 -0.11
N VAL A 54 -7.49 -12.20 -0.03
CA VAL A 54 -7.61 -11.07 0.93
C VAL A 54 -8.79 -10.16 0.56
N ASP A 55 -9.58 -10.54 -0.43
CA ASP A 55 -10.68 -9.77 -1.02
C ASP A 55 -11.97 -9.82 -0.19
N GLU A 56 -12.10 -10.71 0.80
CA GLU A 56 -13.32 -10.81 1.62
C GLU A 56 -13.59 -9.53 2.43
N HIS A 57 -12.53 -8.78 2.79
CA HIS A 57 -12.65 -7.52 3.52
C HIS A 57 -12.59 -6.27 2.63
N PHE A 58 -12.32 -6.42 1.33
CA PHE A 58 -12.29 -5.28 0.41
C PHE A 58 -13.65 -5.12 -0.27
N GLN A 59 -14.26 -3.96 -0.07
CA GLN A 59 -15.43 -3.58 -0.86
C GLN A 59 -15.01 -3.45 -2.32
N LYS A 60 -15.49 -4.34 -3.19
CA LYS A 60 -15.28 -4.24 -4.64
C LYS A 60 -15.91 -2.92 -5.11
N GLN A 61 -15.07 -1.94 -5.48
CA GLN A 61 -15.56 -0.74 -6.16
C GLN A 61 -16.30 -1.16 -7.41
N LYS A 62 -17.51 -0.62 -7.61
CA LYS A 62 -18.28 -0.84 -8.83
C LYS A 62 -17.43 -0.39 -10.02
N LEU A 63 -17.46 -1.17 -11.10
CA LEU A 63 -16.73 -0.84 -12.34
C LEU A 63 -17.13 0.54 -12.89
N GLU A 64 -18.38 0.95 -12.66
CA GLU A 64 -18.94 2.25 -13.07
C GLU A 64 -18.28 3.45 -12.38
N ASP A 65 -17.71 3.26 -11.19
CA ASP A 65 -17.07 4.33 -10.42
C ASP A 65 -15.57 4.49 -10.77
N LYS A 66 -15.01 3.58 -11.59
CA LYS A 66 -13.59 3.64 -11.92
C LYS A 66 -13.38 4.62 -13.07
N PRO A 67 -12.48 5.62 -12.92
CA PRO A 67 -12.09 6.45 -14.05
C PRO A 67 -11.54 5.58 -15.17
N GLN A 68 -11.79 6.00 -16.42
CA GLN A 68 -11.32 5.28 -17.60
C GLN A 68 -9.82 4.98 -17.46
N PRO A 69 -9.40 3.71 -17.63
CA PRO A 69 -7.98 3.37 -17.57
C PRO A 69 -7.18 4.17 -18.58
N TYR A 70 -5.94 4.50 -18.21
CA TYR A 70 -5.04 5.21 -19.11
C TYR A 70 -4.79 4.42 -20.39
N SER A 71 -4.89 5.10 -21.53
CA SER A 71 -4.42 4.66 -22.84
C SER A 71 -3.84 5.87 -23.55
N ASP A 72 -2.73 5.69 -24.27
CA ASP A 72 -2.05 6.80 -24.98
C ASP A 72 -3.01 7.57 -25.89
N LYS A 73 -3.90 6.86 -26.60
CA LYS A 73 -4.90 7.48 -27.49
C LYS A 73 -5.92 8.33 -26.73
N VAL A 74 -6.46 7.80 -25.63
CA VAL A 74 -7.45 8.51 -24.81
C VAL A 74 -6.82 9.75 -24.17
N PHE A 75 -5.56 9.64 -23.74
CA PHE A 75 -4.81 10.76 -23.21
C PHE A 75 -4.53 11.82 -24.29
N GLU A 76 -4.10 11.40 -25.48
CA GLU A 76 -3.87 12.30 -26.62
C GLU A 76 -5.13 13.07 -27.01
N GLU A 77 -6.27 12.39 -27.14
CA GLU A 77 -7.57 13.01 -27.43
C GLU A 77 -7.97 14.02 -26.36
N ALA A 78 -7.87 13.66 -25.07
CA ALA A 78 -8.18 14.55 -23.96
C ALA A 78 -7.24 15.77 -23.91
N ALA A 79 -5.96 15.58 -24.20
CA ALA A 79 -4.98 16.65 -24.23
C ALA A 79 -5.23 17.64 -25.37
N ILE A 80 -5.53 17.14 -26.58
CA ILE A 80 -5.89 17.98 -27.74
C ILE A 80 -7.17 18.77 -27.46
N GLN A 81 -8.20 18.11 -26.91
CA GLN A 81 -9.45 18.77 -26.54
C GLN A 81 -9.22 19.91 -25.54
N TRP A 82 -8.43 19.65 -24.48
CA TRP A 82 -8.06 20.66 -23.50
C TRP A 82 -7.36 21.86 -24.15
N LEU A 83 -6.45 21.62 -25.09
CA LEU A 83 -5.69 22.65 -25.80
C LEU A 83 -6.61 23.57 -26.61
N ILE A 84 -7.60 23.00 -27.31
CA ILE A 84 -8.59 23.73 -28.11
C ILE A 84 -9.54 24.52 -27.20
N GLU A 85 -10.11 23.90 -26.17
CA GLU A 85 -11.10 24.54 -25.28
C GLU A 85 -10.52 25.72 -24.49
N THR A 86 -9.23 25.65 -24.18
CA THR A 86 -8.55 26.65 -23.35
C THR A 86 -7.62 27.57 -24.13
N ASP A 87 -7.65 27.48 -25.47
CA ASP A 87 -6.84 28.28 -26.41
C ASP A 87 -5.36 28.33 -26.01
N GLN A 88 -4.79 27.17 -25.66
CA GLN A 88 -3.40 27.07 -25.24
C GLN A 88 -2.48 26.95 -26.46
N PRO A 89 -1.25 27.51 -26.38
CA PRO A 89 -0.28 27.31 -27.44
C PRO A 89 0.12 25.83 -27.53
N VAL A 90 0.33 25.32 -28.76
CA VAL A 90 0.81 23.94 -29.01
C VAL A 90 2.10 23.63 -28.25
N GLN A 91 2.96 24.64 -28.06
CA GLN A 91 4.20 24.53 -27.29
C GLN A 91 3.98 24.21 -25.79
N ALA A 92 2.76 24.33 -25.25
CA ALA A 92 2.47 24.01 -23.86
C ALA A 92 2.89 22.58 -23.49
N PHE A 93 2.77 21.61 -24.41
CA PHE A 93 3.20 20.23 -24.19
C PHE A 93 4.71 20.03 -24.15
N GLU A 94 5.48 20.92 -24.74
CA GLU A 94 6.94 20.89 -24.69
C GLU A 94 7.48 21.45 -23.38
N HIS A 95 6.68 22.26 -22.68
CA HIS A 95 7.13 22.96 -21.49
C HIS A 95 7.49 21.97 -20.36
N PRO A 96 8.72 22.03 -19.81
CA PRO A 96 9.20 21.02 -18.86
C PRO A 96 8.39 21.00 -17.57
N THR A 97 7.82 22.12 -17.13
CA THR A 97 6.96 22.15 -15.93
C THR A 97 5.60 21.49 -16.17
N PHE A 98 5.07 21.53 -17.40
CA PHE A 98 3.84 20.83 -17.76
C PHE A 98 4.07 19.31 -17.70
N LYS A 99 5.14 18.82 -18.33
CA LYS A 99 5.54 17.40 -18.26
C LYS A 99 5.72 16.93 -16.81
N LYS A 100 6.44 17.72 -15.99
CA LYS A 100 6.62 17.44 -14.57
C LYS A 100 5.29 17.37 -13.80
N MET A 101 4.34 18.24 -14.10
CA MET A 101 3.01 18.22 -13.48
C MET A 101 2.26 16.92 -13.81
N ILE A 102 2.30 16.48 -15.06
CA ILE A 102 1.69 15.21 -15.50
C ILE A 102 2.36 14.01 -14.85
N GLU A 103 3.70 13.98 -14.78
CA GLU A 103 4.42 12.90 -14.09
C GLU A 103 4.05 12.78 -12.61
N ILE A 104 3.88 13.92 -11.92
CA ILE A 104 3.43 13.95 -10.53
C ILE A 104 1.99 13.42 -10.41
N ALA A 105 1.10 13.88 -11.30
CA ALA A 105 -0.30 13.46 -11.32
C ALA A 105 -0.44 11.96 -11.64
N GLY A 106 0.33 11.43 -12.60
CA GLY A 106 0.30 10.02 -12.99
C GLY A 106 0.80 9.06 -11.91
N ARG A 107 1.53 9.56 -10.90
CA ARG A 107 1.96 8.77 -9.72
C ARG A 107 0.98 8.86 -8.55
N ALA A 108 -0.09 9.64 -8.67
CA ALA A 108 -1.04 9.80 -7.58
C ALA A 108 -1.83 8.50 -7.36
N THR A 109 -1.82 7.99 -6.12
CA THR A 109 -2.62 6.82 -5.71
C THR A 109 -4.07 7.18 -5.38
N ARG A 110 -4.35 8.49 -5.32
CA ARG A 110 -5.66 9.08 -5.02
C ARG A 110 -5.97 10.15 -6.06
N GLU A 111 -7.18 10.66 -6.02
CA GLU A 111 -7.62 11.78 -6.84
C GLU A 111 -6.68 13.00 -6.72
N VAL A 112 -6.35 13.58 -7.88
CA VAL A 112 -5.54 14.79 -7.99
C VAL A 112 -6.44 16.01 -7.76
N LYS A 113 -6.19 16.75 -6.67
CA LYS A 113 -6.94 17.96 -6.35
C LYS A 113 -6.34 19.19 -7.04
N ILE A 114 -7.00 19.70 -8.07
CA ILE A 114 -6.61 20.92 -8.77
C ILE A 114 -7.04 22.14 -7.93
N PRO A 115 -6.14 23.08 -7.60
CA PRO A 115 -6.49 24.25 -6.81
C PRO A 115 -7.44 25.19 -7.58
N SER A 116 -8.40 25.77 -6.86
CA SER A 116 -9.29 26.79 -7.43
C SER A 116 -8.53 28.07 -7.81
N ARG A 117 -9.10 28.88 -8.72
CA ARG A 117 -8.52 30.18 -9.13
C ARG A 117 -8.12 31.06 -7.94
N LYS A 118 -8.94 31.11 -6.88
CA LYS A 118 -8.67 31.88 -5.67
C LYS A 118 -7.46 31.33 -4.90
N GLN A 119 -7.38 30.01 -4.74
CA GLN A 119 -6.26 29.33 -4.09
C GLN A 119 -4.97 29.51 -4.90
N THR A 120 -5.04 29.33 -6.22
CA THR A 120 -3.90 29.51 -7.14
C THR A 120 -3.36 30.93 -7.06
N ARG A 121 -4.24 31.96 -7.12
CA ARG A 121 -3.82 33.36 -6.99
C ARG A 121 -3.15 33.63 -5.63
N ALA A 122 -3.73 33.12 -4.55
CA ALA A 122 -3.16 33.28 -3.21
C ALA A 122 -1.78 32.60 -3.09
N ALA A 123 -1.63 31.40 -3.66
CA ALA A 123 -0.37 30.66 -3.68
C ALA A 123 0.71 31.42 -4.46
N ILE A 124 0.40 31.94 -5.65
CA ILE A 124 1.34 32.74 -6.45
C ILE A 124 1.84 33.96 -5.67
N LEU A 125 0.91 34.73 -5.08
CA LEU A 125 1.27 35.91 -4.28
C LEU A 125 2.12 35.56 -3.06
N LYS A 126 1.84 34.41 -2.42
CA LYS A 126 2.62 33.91 -1.29
C LYS A 126 4.04 33.56 -1.72
N THR A 127 4.20 32.74 -2.77
CA THR A 127 5.51 32.35 -3.30
C THR A 127 6.33 33.56 -3.72
N PHE A 128 5.71 34.54 -4.38
CA PHE A 128 6.39 35.80 -4.73
C PHE A 128 6.90 36.54 -3.49
N LYS A 129 6.08 36.70 -2.45
CA LYS A 129 6.50 37.37 -1.20
C LYS A 129 7.63 36.64 -0.48
N GLU A 130 7.60 35.30 -0.48
CA GLU A 130 8.66 34.47 0.10
C GLU A 130 9.98 34.65 -0.65
N GLN A 131 9.94 34.64 -1.99
CA GLN A 131 11.12 34.90 -2.82
C GLN A 131 11.68 36.31 -2.59
N MET A 132 10.83 37.33 -2.53
CA MET A 132 11.26 38.71 -2.26
C MET A 132 11.89 38.88 -0.88
N ARG A 133 11.35 38.19 0.14
CA ARG A 133 11.96 38.17 1.48
C ARG A 133 13.33 37.53 1.47
N ALA A 134 13.45 36.33 0.88
CA ALA A 134 14.72 35.62 0.78
C ALA A 134 15.76 36.43 -0.02
N LEU A 135 15.33 37.17 -1.04
CA LEU A 135 16.19 38.07 -1.79
C LEU A 135 16.65 39.25 -0.90
N SER A 136 15.75 39.89 -0.16
CA SER A 136 16.09 40.99 0.75
C SER A 136 17.09 40.56 1.83
N GLU A 137 16.95 39.36 2.38
CA GLU A 137 17.89 38.81 3.37
C GLU A 137 19.29 38.58 2.77
N ARG A 138 19.37 38.18 1.49
CA ARG A 138 20.65 37.97 0.78
C ARG A 138 21.31 39.28 0.32
N LEU A 139 20.50 40.30 0.03
CA LEU A 139 20.97 41.59 -0.47
C LEU A 139 21.25 42.62 0.63
N ASN A 140 20.77 42.41 1.86
CA ASN A 140 21.21 43.18 3.03
C ASN A 140 22.66 42.82 3.36
N VAL A 141 23.59 43.48 2.65
CA VAL A 141 24.96 43.77 3.07
C VAL A 141 24.94 44.97 4.00
#